data_AF-A0A430J5I1-F1
#
_entry.id   AF-A0A430J5I1-F1
#
_cell.length_a   1.000
_cell.length_b   1.000
_cell.length_c   1.000
_cell.angle_alpha   90.00
_cell.angle_beta   90.00
_cell.angle_gamma   90.00
#
_symmetry.space_group_name_H-M   'P 1'
#
loop_
_entity.id
_entity.type
_entity.pdbx_description
1 polymer ?
#
loop_
_entity_poly.entity_id
_entity_poly.type
_entity_poly.pdbx_seq_one_letter_code
_entity_poly.pdbx_strand_id
1 'polypeptide(L)' 'MKIYVILSFDGENMENVYVGTDEEKALGFKAADFENCAALFVEIWEDGEKTDDFRLEEEQA' A
#
# COMPACT_ATOMS: atom_id res chain seq x y z
N MET A 1 -14.99 3.90 9.23
CA MET A 1 -14.75 4.10 7.77
C MET A 1 -13.33 3.69 7.49
N LYS A 2 -13.08 2.78 6.54
CA LYS A 2 -11.74 2.25 6.26
C LYS A 2 -10.94 3.15 5.32
N ILE A 3 -9.67 3.35 5.64
CA ILE A 3 -8.69 4.05 4.81
C ILE A 3 -7.55 3.09 4.53
N TYR A 4 -7.19 2.96 3.26
CA TYR A 4 -6.06 2.19 2.76
C TYR A 4 -4.95 3.18 2.40
N VAL A 5 -3.80 3.02 3.05
CA VAL A 5 -2.59 3.77 2.78
C VAL A 5 -1.61 2.83 2.09
N ILE A 6 -1.16 3.19 0.90
CA ILE A 6 -0.14 2.44 0.17
C ILE A 6 1.20 3.14 0.32
N LEU A 7 2.19 2.36 0.74
CA LEU A 7 3.55 2.79 0.96
C LEU A 7 4.44 2.11 -0.09
N SER A 8 5.17 2.90 -0.87
CA SER A 8 6.25 2.40 -1.71
C SER A 8 7.54 2.33 -0.93
N PHE A 9 8.21 1.18 -1.00
CA PHE A 9 9.52 0.96 -0.42
C PHE A 9 10.55 0.85 -1.54
N ASP A 10 11.52 1.77 -1.57
CA ASP A 10 12.60 1.79 -2.58
C ASP A 10 13.84 0.97 -2.17
N GLY A 11 13.87 0.45 -0.95
CA GLY A 11 15.03 -0.24 -0.37
C GLY A 11 15.66 0.51 0.80
N GLU A 12 15.42 1.81 0.90
CA GLU A 12 15.99 2.67 1.94
C GLU A 12 14.91 3.45 2.70
N ASN A 13 13.86 3.86 2.00
CA ASN A 13 12.79 4.75 2.46
C ASN A 13 11.41 4.14 2.18
N MET A 14 10.42 4.58 2.95
CA MET A 14 9.00 4.34 2.68
C MET A 14 8.32 5.66 2.37
N GLU A 15 7.58 5.70 1.26
CA GLU A 15 6.83 6.89 0.82
C GLU A 15 5.35 6.57 0.62
N ASN A 16 4.47 7.47 1.07
CA ASN A 16 3.03 7.32 0.88
C ASN A 16 2.66 7.67 -0.57
N VAL A 17 2.29 6.66 -1.35
CA VAL A 17 1.94 6.82 -2.77
C VAL A 17 0.43 6.85 -3.02
N TYR A 18 -0.35 6.33 -2.08
CA TYR A 18 -1.81 6.42 -2.14
C TYR A 18 -2.43 6.48 -0.75
N VAL A 19 -3.48 7.28 -0.60
CA VAL A 19 -4.35 7.32 0.59
C VAL A 19 -5.78 7.45 0.10
N GLY A 20 -6.64 6.49 0.44
CA GLY A 20 -8.03 6.55 0.04
C GLY A 20 -8.85 5.41 0.63
N THR A 21 -10.13 5.36 0.29
CA THR A 21 -11.07 4.36 0.83
C THR A 21 -11.45 3.29 -0.20
N ASP A 22 -10.78 3.29 -1.36
CA ASP A 22 -11.05 2.38 -2.46
C ASP A 22 -10.14 1.15 -2.31
N GLU A 23 -10.70 0.07 -1.76
CA GLU A 23 -9.99 -1.18 -1.50
C GLU A 23 -9.47 -1.82 -2.79
N GLU A 24 -10.31 -1.91 -3.82
CA GLU A 24 -9.96 -2.56 -5.09
C GLU A 24 -8.77 -1.85 -5.75
N LYS A 25 -8.79 -0.51 -5.75
CA LYS A 25 -7.67 0.28 -6.24
C LYS A 25 -6.41 0.12 -5.38
N ALA A 26 -6.56 0.18 -4.06
CA ALA A 26 -5.44 0.08 -3.12
C ALA A 26 -4.73 -1.28 -3.23
N LEU A 27 -5.48 -2.37 -3.31
CA LEU A 27 -4.94 -3.72 -3.44
C LEU A 27 -4.52 -4.07 -4.87
N GLY A 28 -4.95 -3.31 -5.87
CA GLY A 28 -4.60 -3.50 -7.28
C GLY A 28 -3.26 -2.90 -7.69
N PHE A 29 -2.63 -2.09 -6.85
CA PHE A 29 -1.33 -1.49 -7.14
C PHE A 29 -0.22 -2.53 -7.21
N LYS A 30 0.74 -2.30 -8.10
CA LYS A 30 1.95 -3.12 -8.23
C LYS A 30 3.19 -2.26 -8.04
N ALA A 31 4.27 -2.86 -7.58
CA ALA A 31 5.54 -2.14 -7.43
C ALA A 31 5.98 -1.51 -8.76
N ALA A 32 5.68 -2.17 -9.89
CA ALA A 32 5.93 -1.67 -11.24
C ALA A 32 5.16 -0.39 -11.62
N ASP A 33 4.09 -0.02 -10.89
CA ASP A 33 3.35 1.22 -11.13
C ASP A 33 4.07 2.47 -10.58
N PHE A 34 5.14 2.28 -9.79
CA PHE A 34 5.87 3.36 -9.13
C PHE A 34 7.36 3.32 -9.49
N GLU A 35 7.98 4.49 -9.70
CA GLU A 35 9.41 4.58 -10.00
C GLU A 35 10.26 4.19 -8.77
N ASN A 36 11.31 3.40 -9.00
CA ASN A 36 12.22 2.91 -7.95
C ASN A 36 11.53 2.19 -6.79
N CYS A 37 10.37 1.55 -7.01
CA CYS A 37 9.67 0.81 -5.96
C CYS A 37 10.06 -0.67 -5.96
N ALA A 38 10.70 -1.13 -4.88
CA ALA A 38 11.07 -2.53 -4.67
C ALA A 38 9.95 -3.36 -4.03
N ALA A 39 9.10 -2.73 -3.22
CA ALA A 39 7.96 -3.38 -2.58
C ALA A 39 6.85 -2.38 -2.25
N LEU A 40 5.62 -2.88 -2.18
CA LEU A 40 4.47 -2.12 -1.68
C LEU A 40 4.00 -2.68 -0.34
N PHE A 41 3.54 -1.79 0.52
CA PHE A 41 2.88 -2.12 1.78
C PHE A 41 1.54 -1.42 1.85
N VAL A 42 0.58 -2.06 2.48
CA VAL A 42 -0.75 -1.53 2.74
C VAL A 42 -0.89 -1.35 4.24
N GLU A 43 -1.36 -0.19 4.66
CA GLU A 43 -1.87 0.03 6.02
C GLU A 43 -3.37 0.29 5.95
N ILE A 44 -4.14 -0.46 6.75
CA ILE A 44 -5.57 -0.28 6.91
C ILE A 44 -5.80 0.49 8.20
N TRP A 45 -6.53 1.59 8.08
CA TRP A 45 -6.92 2.44 9.19
C TRP A 45 -8.44 2.48 9.30
N GLU A 46 -8.96 2.35 10.51
CA GLU A 46 -10.38 2.46 10.81
C GLU A 46 -10.56 3.35 12.05
N ASP A 47 -11.49 4.31 11.94
CA ASP A 47 -11.87 5.20 13.05
C ASP A 47 -10.69 5.95 13.72
N GLY A 48 -9.64 6.21 12.94
CA GLY A 48 -8.45 6.97 13.36
C GLY A 48 -7.32 6.11 13.94
N GLU A 49 -7.50 4.79 14.00
CA GLU A 49 -6.49 3.85 14.47
C GLU A 49 -6.08 2.89 13.36
N LYS A 50 -4.79 2.52 13.33
CA LYS A 50 -4.31 1.49 12.40
C LYS A 50 -4.81 0.13 12.87
N THR A 51 -5.54 -0.56 12.02
CA THR A 51 -6.14 -1.87 12.34
C THR A 51 -5.37 -3.03 11.74
N ASP A 52 -4.73 -2.84 10.59
CA ASP A 52 -3.98 -3.90 9.90
C ASP A 52 -2.87 -3.31 9.04
N ASP A 53 -1.83 -4.09 8.78
CA ASP A 53 -0.82 -3.78 7.77
C ASP A 53 -0.19 -5.05 7.20
N PHE A 54 0.09 -5.03 5.90
CA PHE A 54 0.71 -6.16 5.21
C PHE A 54 1.47 -5.71 3.96
N ARG A 55 2.38 -6.56 3.51
CA ARG A 55 3.07 -6.36 2.23
C ARG A 55 2.10 -6.74 1.10
N LEU A 56 1.95 -5.86 0.12
CA LEU A 56 1.18 -6.15 -1.08
C LEU A 56 2.03 -7.07 -1.95
N GLU A 57 1.78 -8.38 -1.87
CA GLU A 57 2.46 -9.38 -2.68
C GLU A 57 1.94 -9.30 -4.12
N GLU A 58 2.85 -9.26 -5.09
CA GLU A 58 2.48 -9.50 -6.47
C GLU A 58 2.09 -10.98 -6.57
N GLU A 59 0.83 -11.29 -6.84
CA GLU A 59 0.40 -12.67 -7.14
C GLU A 59 1.39 -13.25 -8.15
N GLN A 60 2.20 -14.21 -7.69
CA GLN A 60 3.15 -14.93 -8.53
C GLN A 60 2.33 -15.79 -9.50
N ALA A 61 2.04 -15.25 -10.68
CA ALA A 61 1.48 -15.99 -11.80
C ALA A 61 2.51 -16.93 -12.43
#